data_AF-A0AA36JCK3-F1
#
_entry.id   AF-A0AA36JCK3-F1
#
_cell.length_a   1.000
_cell.length_b   1.000
_cell.length_c   1.000
_cell.angle_alpha   90.00
_cell.angle_beta   90.00
_cell.angle_gamma   90.00
#
_symmetry.space_group_name_H-M   'P 1'
#
loop_
_entity.id
_entity.type
_entity.pdbx_description
1 polymer ?
#
loop_
_entity_poly.entity_id
_entity_poly.type
_entity_poly.pdbx_seq_one_letter_code
_entity_poly.pdbx_strand_id
1 'polypeptide(L)'
;MTLSYWEKWNMVWLAANFYIHFGWEMSLLGFFDYAEWKPAFKKWNPFCAAFFSYGDYDRRYKLKPPADYQGTKASIDKVVLAVEVPAGIIDGALCLVWLKGILDNAWYRWPTQLTVSALHAFGTVVFWSDELVPGWMSWFKGNGWKWTHTDGPKSIHWWWAFVGTNAVWVVIPLMYCKSAIDVMKPVLKTLA
;
A
#
# COMPACT_ATOMS: atom_id res chain seq x y z
N MET A 1 5.82 -25.35 -18.19
CA MET A 1 4.89 -24.29 -18.60
C MET A 1 5.71 -23.11 -19.12
N THR A 2 5.37 -22.56 -20.28
CA THR A 2 6.05 -21.37 -20.82
C THR A 2 5.20 -20.15 -20.50
N LEU A 3 5.71 -19.23 -19.67
CA LEU A 3 4.99 -18.00 -19.31
C LEU A 3 4.95 -17.04 -20.50
N SER A 4 3.80 -16.41 -20.71
CA SER A 4 3.66 -15.29 -21.65
C SER A 4 4.48 -14.07 -21.20
N TYR A 5 4.68 -13.11 -22.11
CA TYR A 5 5.40 -11.86 -21.81
C TYR A 5 4.80 -11.12 -20.62
N TRP A 6 3.47 -11.02 -20.56
CA TRP A 6 2.77 -10.33 -19.48
C TRP A 6 2.81 -11.11 -18.16
N GLU A 7 2.73 -12.44 -18.20
CA GLU A 7 2.88 -13.25 -16.99
C GLU A 7 4.27 -13.14 -16.37
N LYS A 8 5.32 -12.94 -17.17
CA LYS A 8 6.67 -12.65 -16.64
C LYS A 8 6.69 -11.33 -15.88
N TRP A 9 6.02 -10.30 -16.38
CA TRP A 9 5.88 -9.03 -15.66
C TRP A 9 5.02 -9.17 -14.41
N ASN A 10 3.99 -10.01 -14.42
CA ASN A 10 3.23 -10.34 -13.20
C ASN A 10 4.15 -10.95 -12.13
N MET A 11 5.13 -11.78 -12.51
CA MET A 11 6.10 -12.34 -11.55
C MET A 11 6.98 -11.25 -10.93
N VAL A 12 7.44 -10.28 -11.73
CA VAL A 12 8.22 -9.14 -11.23
C VAL A 12 7.39 -8.32 -10.24
N TRP A 13 6.13 -8.03 -10.60
CA TRP A 13 5.22 -7.32 -9.72
C TRP A 13 4.96 -8.10 -8.43
N LEU A 14 4.59 -9.37 -8.51
CA LEU A 14 4.34 -10.23 -7.34
C LEU A 14 5.57 -10.33 -6.42
N ALA A 15 6.78 -10.40 -6.96
CA ALA A 15 8.00 -10.37 -6.17
C ALA A 15 8.17 -9.05 -5.40
N ALA A 16 7.90 -7.90 -6.05
CA ALA A 16 7.89 -6.60 -5.39
C ALA A 16 6.82 -6.52 -4.29
N ASN A 17 5.62 -7.05 -4.54
CA ASN A 17 4.52 -7.08 -3.57
C ASN A 17 4.81 -8.00 -2.39
N PHE A 18 5.54 -9.11 -2.57
CA PHE A 18 5.98 -9.93 -1.43
C PHE A 18 6.96 -9.16 -0.54
N TYR A 19 7.90 -8.44 -1.13
CA TYR A 19 8.79 -7.58 -0.35
C TYR A 19 8.00 -6.50 0.40
N ILE A 20 7.00 -5.88 -0.24
CA ILE A 20 6.25 -4.78 0.37
C ILE A 20 5.23 -5.31 1.38
N HIS A 21 4.29 -6.17 1.02
CA HIS A 21 3.26 -6.67 1.95
C HIS A 21 3.84 -7.48 3.11
N PHE A 22 4.70 -8.46 2.83
CA PHE A 22 5.24 -9.32 3.90
C PHE A 22 6.49 -8.75 4.57
N GLY A 23 7.30 -8.00 3.83
CA GLY A 23 8.54 -7.44 4.35
C GLY A 23 8.35 -6.07 5.00
N TRP A 24 7.58 -5.16 4.39
CA TRP A 24 7.37 -3.80 4.89
C TRP A 24 6.08 -3.67 5.69
N GLU A 25 4.92 -3.98 5.13
CA GLU A 25 3.62 -3.72 5.76
C GLU A 25 3.34 -4.66 6.93
N MET A 26 3.62 -5.96 6.81
CA MET A 26 3.55 -6.88 7.95
C MET A 26 4.56 -6.54 9.05
N SER A 27 5.68 -5.90 8.70
CA SER A 27 6.63 -5.41 9.69
C SER A 27 6.02 -4.29 10.55
N LEU A 28 5.05 -3.55 10.02
CA LEU A 28 4.28 -2.57 10.80
C LEU A 28 3.50 -3.22 11.94
N LEU A 29 3.03 -4.46 11.80
CA LEU A 29 2.32 -5.19 12.87
C LEU A 29 3.22 -5.54 14.07
N GLY A 30 4.49 -5.86 13.80
CA GLY A 30 5.44 -6.29 14.83
C GLY A 30 6.33 -5.17 15.36
N PHE A 31 6.49 -4.08 14.60
CA PHE A 31 7.53 -3.09 14.85
C PHE A 31 7.01 -1.68 15.12
N PHE A 32 5.71 -1.37 15.10
CA PHE A 32 5.30 0.03 15.15
C PHE A 32 5.67 0.78 16.44
N ASP A 33 5.65 0.11 17.59
CA ASP A 33 6.16 0.66 18.85
C ASP A 33 7.67 0.41 19.03
N TYR A 34 8.46 0.24 17.95
CA TYR A 34 9.90 -0.08 18.04
C TYR A 34 10.68 0.89 18.94
N ALA A 35 10.22 2.14 19.07
CA ALA A 35 10.83 3.14 19.95
C ALA A 35 10.48 2.96 21.44
N GLU A 36 9.43 2.21 21.75
CA GLU A 36 8.92 1.98 23.12
C GLU A 36 9.41 0.66 23.74
N TRP A 37 9.89 -0.29 22.94
CA TRP A 37 10.32 -1.60 23.43
C TRP A 37 11.80 -1.58 23.84
N LYS A 38 12.08 -1.49 25.15
CA LYS A 38 13.45 -1.40 25.72
C LYS A 38 14.51 -2.38 25.16
N PRO A 39 14.18 -3.65 24.81
CA PRO A 39 15.13 -4.57 24.18
C PRO A 39 14.92 -4.75 22.67
N ALA A 40 13.89 -4.18 22.05
CA ALA A 40 13.57 -4.45 20.65
C ALA A 40 14.20 -3.41 19.71
N PHE A 41 14.82 -3.94 18.66
CA PHE A 41 15.27 -3.25 17.44
C PHE A 41 16.36 -2.17 17.60
N LYS A 42 17.31 -2.21 16.68
CA LYS A 42 18.56 -1.44 16.73
C LYS A 42 18.60 -0.50 15.54
N LYS A 43 19.28 0.65 15.68
CA LYS A 43 19.48 1.63 14.59
C LYS A 43 20.11 1.06 13.30
N TRP A 44 20.73 -0.12 13.38
CA TRP A 44 21.29 -0.82 12.22
C TRP A 44 20.27 -1.68 11.46
N ASN A 45 19.02 -1.80 11.93
CA ASN A 45 17.99 -2.52 11.19
C ASN A 45 17.51 -1.68 9.99
N PRO A 46 17.62 -2.20 8.75
CA PRO A 46 17.30 -1.44 7.55
C PRO A 46 15.82 -1.09 7.42
N PHE A 47 14.90 -1.91 7.96
CA PHE A 47 13.47 -1.59 7.95
C PHE A 47 13.17 -0.37 8.83
N CYS A 48 13.71 -0.31 10.04
CA CYS A 48 13.56 0.86 10.90
C CYS A 48 14.16 2.12 10.28
N ALA A 49 15.34 2.03 9.65
CA ALA A 49 15.96 3.16 8.98
C ALA A 49 15.09 3.66 7.81
N ALA A 50 14.51 2.73 7.05
CA ALA A 50 13.62 3.05 5.94
C ALA A 50 12.28 3.66 6.44
N PHE A 51 11.66 3.15 7.52
CA PHE A 51 10.49 3.78 8.14
C PHE A 51 10.79 5.19 8.66
N PHE A 52 11.91 5.37 9.35
CA PHE A 52 12.31 6.68 9.84
C PHE A 52 12.51 7.69 8.71
N SER A 53 13.17 7.25 7.63
CA SER A 53 13.45 8.08 6.45
C SER A 53 12.18 8.40 5.67
N TYR A 54 11.30 7.41 5.46
CA TYR A 54 10.01 7.62 4.80
C TYR A 54 9.12 8.56 5.64
N GLY A 55 9.10 8.34 6.95
CA GLY A 55 8.35 9.12 7.93
C GLY A 55 8.80 10.58 8.09
N ASP A 56 10.00 10.95 7.61
CA ASP A 56 10.42 12.35 7.53
C ASP A 56 9.60 13.14 6.49
N TYR A 57 9.03 12.46 5.50
CA TYR A 57 8.29 13.06 4.39
C TYR A 57 6.79 12.78 4.46
N ASP A 58 6.40 11.63 5.02
CA ASP A 58 5.01 11.30 5.35
C ASP A 58 4.87 11.04 6.84
N ARG A 59 4.40 12.06 7.57
CA ARG A 59 4.35 12.06 9.03
C ARG A 59 3.45 10.96 9.61
N ARG A 60 2.58 10.34 8.82
CA ARG A 60 1.70 9.23 9.25
C ARG A 60 2.48 7.99 9.70
N TYR A 61 3.71 7.83 9.22
CA TYR A 61 4.62 6.73 9.60
C TYR A 61 5.58 7.12 10.73
N LYS A 62 5.46 8.32 11.30
CA LYS A 62 6.36 8.87 12.33
C LYS A 62 5.61 9.69 13.39
N LEU A 63 4.56 9.15 14.00
CA LEU A 63 3.91 9.84 15.11
C LEU A 63 4.78 9.75 16.38
N LYS A 64 4.92 10.88 17.07
CA LYS A 64 5.41 10.87 18.45
C LYS A 64 4.28 10.40 19.38
N PRO A 65 4.54 9.57 20.38
CA PRO A 65 3.55 9.30 21.42
C PRO A 65 3.20 10.64 22.12
N PRO A 66 1.92 10.93 22.37
CA PRO A 66 1.53 12.19 23.00
C PRO A 66 1.89 12.21 24.50
N ALA A 67 2.06 13.42 25.03
CA ALA A 67 2.63 13.68 26.35
C ALA A 67 1.77 13.21 27.55
N ASP A 68 0.51 12.83 27.33
CA ASP A 68 -0.48 12.45 28.35
C ASP A 68 -1.01 11.02 28.14
N TYR A 69 -0.46 10.08 28.91
CA TYR A 69 -0.85 8.67 28.89
C TYR A 69 -2.22 8.46 29.57
N GLN A 70 -3.32 8.54 28.81
CA GLN A 70 -4.67 8.10 29.24
C GLN A 70 -5.45 7.47 28.07
N GLY A 71 -5.16 6.20 27.78
CA GLY A 71 -5.87 5.39 26.77
C GLY A 71 -4.96 4.94 25.64
N THR A 72 -5.27 3.78 25.04
CA THR A 72 -4.52 3.10 23.98
C THR A 72 -4.17 4.04 22.82
N LYS A 73 -2.92 4.50 22.76
CA LYS A 73 -2.45 5.44 21.74
C LYS A 73 -1.33 4.79 20.94
N ALA A 74 -1.72 4.12 19.86
CA ALA A 74 -0.78 3.57 18.91
C ALA A 74 -0.03 4.71 18.21
N SER A 75 1.27 4.53 17.99
CA SER A 75 2.14 5.50 17.31
C SER A 75 1.90 5.60 15.78
N ILE A 76 0.79 5.02 15.29
CA ILE A 76 0.34 4.96 13.90
C ILE A 76 -0.80 5.94 13.63
N ASP A 77 -0.84 6.51 12.42
CA ASP A 77 -2.08 7.11 11.93
C ASP A 77 -3.15 6.03 11.67
N LYS A 78 -4.42 6.38 11.91
CA LYS A 78 -5.56 5.46 11.75
C LYS A 78 -5.69 4.96 10.32
N VAL A 79 -5.33 5.77 9.33
CA VAL A 79 -5.39 5.36 7.91
C VAL A 79 -4.30 4.36 7.57
N VAL A 80 -3.10 4.51 8.15
CA VAL A 80 -2.02 3.53 7.99
C VAL A 80 -2.43 2.19 8.60
N LEU A 81 -3.06 2.18 9.79
CA LEU A 81 -3.63 0.95 10.36
C LEU A 81 -4.75 0.34 9.51
N ALA A 82 -5.62 1.17 8.95
CA ALA A 82 -6.78 0.70 8.21
C ALA A 82 -6.45 0.22 6.79
N VAL A 83 -5.34 0.67 6.21
CA VAL A 83 -4.94 0.36 4.83
C VAL A 83 -3.77 -0.62 4.80
N GLU A 84 -2.67 -0.32 5.49
CA GLU A 84 -1.42 -1.08 5.38
C GLU A 84 -1.48 -2.43 6.11
N VAL A 85 -2.15 -2.50 7.26
CA VAL A 85 -2.26 -3.78 7.99
C VAL A 85 -3.12 -4.79 7.23
N PRO A 86 -4.32 -4.43 6.72
CA PRO A 86 -5.05 -5.31 5.83
C PRO A 86 -4.29 -5.62 4.55
N ALA A 87 -3.56 -4.67 3.96
CA ALA A 87 -2.73 -4.95 2.78
C ALA A 87 -1.65 -6.01 3.09
N GLY A 88 -0.93 -5.89 4.20
CA GLY A 88 0.08 -6.87 4.60
C GLY A 88 -0.48 -8.28 4.83
N ILE A 89 -1.66 -8.39 5.46
CA ILE A 89 -2.26 -9.69 5.80
C ILE A 89 -3.06 -10.28 4.63
N ILE A 90 -3.99 -9.50 4.08
CA ILE A 90 -4.99 -9.95 3.11
C ILE A 90 -4.40 -9.87 1.70
N ASP A 91 -3.89 -8.71 1.29
CA ASP A 91 -3.38 -8.53 -0.07
C ASP A 91 -2.11 -9.36 -0.29
N GLY A 92 -1.23 -9.44 0.72
CA GLY A 92 -0.10 -10.36 0.74
C GLY A 92 -0.52 -11.82 0.55
N ALA A 93 -1.49 -12.31 1.33
CA ALA A 93 -1.99 -13.68 1.19
C ALA A 93 -2.63 -13.92 -0.19
N LEU A 94 -3.40 -12.97 -0.71
CA LEU A 94 -4.00 -13.07 -2.03
C LEU A 94 -2.96 -13.02 -3.16
N CYS A 95 -1.83 -12.30 -2.98
CA CYS A 95 -0.70 -12.36 -3.89
C CYS A 95 -0.09 -13.78 -3.96
N LEU A 96 -0.04 -14.52 -2.83
CA LEU A 96 0.38 -15.94 -2.84
C LEU A 96 -0.61 -16.81 -3.61
N VAL A 97 -1.92 -16.59 -3.42
CA VAL A 97 -2.97 -17.30 -4.16
C VAL A 97 -2.87 -16.99 -5.66
N TRP A 98 -2.59 -15.74 -6.02
CA TRP A 98 -2.42 -15.34 -7.41
C TRP A 98 -1.20 -16.01 -8.03
N LEU A 99 -0.05 -16.00 -7.35
CA LEU A 99 1.16 -16.70 -7.78
C LEU A 99 0.89 -18.19 -7.99
N LYS A 100 0.25 -18.84 -7.02
CA LYS A 100 -0.15 -20.25 -7.13
C LYS A 100 -1.03 -20.50 -8.35
N GLY A 101 -2.02 -19.63 -8.58
CA GLY A 101 -2.89 -19.70 -9.75
C GLY A 101 -2.12 -19.58 -11.07
N ILE A 102 -1.08 -18.75 -11.14
CA ILE A 102 -0.21 -18.66 -12.32
C ILE A 102 0.61 -19.95 -12.51
N LEU A 103 1.27 -20.42 -11.45
CA LEU A 103 2.14 -21.61 -11.50
C LEU A 103 1.37 -22.89 -11.86
N ASP A 104 0.15 -23.02 -11.36
CA ASP A 104 -0.73 -24.17 -11.62
C ASP A 104 -1.54 -24.02 -12.93
N ASN A 105 -1.40 -22.90 -13.64
CA ASN A 105 -2.25 -22.55 -14.79
C ASN A 105 -3.76 -22.61 -14.47
N ALA A 106 -4.13 -22.25 -13.24
CA ALA A 106 -5.48 -22.44 -12.74
C ALA A 106 -6.45 -21.34 -13.23
N TRP A 107 -7.74 -21.67 -13.29
CA TRP A 107 -8.78 -20.72 -13.71
C TRP A 107 -8.93 -19.52 -12.75
N TYR A 108 -8.73 -19.77 -11.44
CA TYR A 108 -8.93 -18.75 -10.41
C TYR A 108 -7.85 -17.65 -10.42
N ARG A 109 -6.78 -17.79 -11.21
CA ARG A 109 -5.73 -16.77 -11.31
C ARG A 109 -6.26 -15.41 -11.77
N TRP A 110 -7.25 -15.38 -12.67
CA TRP A 110 -7.78 -14.13 -13.21
C TRP A 110 -8.74 -13.43 -12.24
N PRO A 111 -9.68 -14.12 -11.58
CA PRO A 111 -10.41 -13.55 -10.45
C PRO A 111 -9.48 -13.04 -9.34
N THR A 112 -8.47 -13.82 -8.93
CA THR A 112 -7.53 -13.39 -7.88
C THR A 112 -6.71 -12.17 -8.32
N GLN A 113 -6.20 -12.17 -9.56
CA GLN A 113 -5.51 -11.00 -10.14
C GLN A 113 -6.37 -9.74 -10.07
N LEU A 114 -7.63 -9.84 -10.50
CA LEU A 114 -8.56 -8.71 -10.49
C LEU A 114 -8.80 -8.19 -9.07
N THR A 115 -9.08 -9.08 -8.12
CA THR A 115 -9.35 -8.71 -6.73
C THR A 115 -8.16 -8.04 -6.08
N VAL A 116 -6.98 -8.67 -6.12
CA VAL A 116 -5.73 -8.12 -5.54
C VAL A 116 -5.42 -6.76 -6.14
N SER A 117 -5.47 -6.67 -7.47
CA SER A 117 -5.13 -5.43 -8.16
C SER A 117 -6.12 -4.31 -7.86
N ALA A 118 -7.41 -4.63 -7.68
CA ALA A 118 -8.41 -3.66 -7.25
C ALA A 118 -8.17 -3.19 -5.81
N LEU A 119 -7.80 -4.08 -4.90
CA LEU A 119 -7.48 -3.74 -3.50
C LEU A 119 -6.26 -2.81 -3.42
N HIS A 120 -5.20 -3.10 -4.17
CA HIS A 120 -4.00 -2.27 -4.24
C HIS A 120 -4.35 -0.84 -4.68
N ALA A 121 -5.06 -0.69 -5.80
CA ALA A 121 -5.45 0.62 -6.30
C ALA A 121 -6.41 1.35 -5.34
N PHE A 122 -7.35 0.61 -4.73
CA PHE A 122 -8.29 1.16 -3.76
C PHE A 122 -7.58 1.70 -2.51
N GLY A 123 -6.69 0.91 -1.91
CA GLY A 123 -5.92 1.31 -0.74
C GLY A 123 -5.14 2.61 -0.98
N THR A 124 -4.49 2.73 -2.14
CA THR A 124 -3.77 3.95 -2.51
C THR A 124 -4.69 5.15 -2.72
N VAL A 125 -5.87 4.96 -3.33
CA VAL A 125 -6.85 6.05 -3.48
C VAL A 125 -7.36 6.52 -2.12
N VAL A 126 -7.61 5.61 -1.17
CA VAL A 126 -7.98 5.97 0.20
C VAL A 126 -6.85 6.74 0.87
N PHE A 127 -5.61 6.28 0.74
CA PHE A 127 -4.43 6.94 1.30
C PHE A 127 -4.19 8.36 0.75
N TRP A 128 -4.41 8.57 -0.55
CA TRP A 128 -4.38 9.91 -1.16
C TRP A 128 -5.54 10.78 -0.69
N SER A 129 -6.75 10.19 -0.60
CA SER A 129 -7.94 10.92 -0.16
C SER A 129 -7.79 11.45 1.26
N ASP A 130 -7.14 10.70 2.14
CA ASP A 130 -6.82 11.12 3.50
C ASP A 130 -5.99 12.40 3.56
N GLU A 131 -5.10 12.65 2.60
CA GLU A 131 -4.34 13.91 2.53
C GLU A 131 -5.09 15.01 1.76
N LEU A 132 -5.74 14.65 0.65
CA LEU A 132 -6.34 15.62 -0.28
C LEU A 132 -7.71 16.14 0.17
N VAL A 133 -8.55 15.30 0.77
CA VAL A 133 -9.92 15.67 1.18
C VAL A 133 -9.90 16.72 2.31
N PRO A 134 -9.09 16.60 3.37
CA PRO A 134 -8.97 17.66 4.37
C PRO A 134 -8.46 18.99 3.78
N GLY A 135 -7.47 18.92 2.88
CA GLY A 135 -6.96 20.09 2.16
C GLY A 135 -8.03 20.78 1.32
N TRP A 136 -8.81 20.00 0.57
CA TRP A 136 -9.96 20.47 -0.21
C TRP A 136 -11.03 21.12 0.67
N MET A 137 -11.43 20.47 1.77
CA MET A 137 -12.42 21.01 2.69
C MET A 137 -11.96 22.31 3.35
N SER A 138 -10.68 22.43 3.69
CA SER A 138 -10.09 23.66 4.23
C SER A 138 -10.17 24.81 3.21
N TRP A 139 -9.82 24.53 1.96
CA TRP A 139 -9.89 25.49 0.87
C TRP A 139 -11.34 25.94 0.60
N PHE A 140 -12.28 25.00 0.54
CA PHE A 140 -13.71 25.28 0.33
C PHE A 140 -14.32 26.19 1.41
N LYS A 141 -13.81 26.10 2.65
CA LYS A 141 -14.23 26.94 3.78
C LYS A 141 -13.53 28.31 3.82
N GLY A 142 -12.69 28.63 2.83
CA GLY A 142 -11.96 29.91 2.77
C GLY A 142 -10.69 29.97 3.63
N ASN A 143 -10.26 28.86 4.23
CA ASN A 143 -9.07 28.81 5.10
C ASN A 143 -7.77 28.56 4.30
N GLY A 144 -7.85 28.47 2.98
CA GLY A 144 -6.75 28.08 2.11
C GLY A 144 -6.48 26.56 2.11
N TRP A 145 -5.61 26.12 1.20
CA TRP A 145 -5.20 24.71 1.11
C TRP A 145 -4.21 24.35 2.22
N LYS A 146 -4.41 23.20 2.86
CA LYS A 146 -3.54 22.69 3.91
C LYS A 146 -3.13 21.25 3.60
N TRP A 147 -1.82 20.99 3.65
CA TRP A 147 -1.25 19.65 3.66
C TRP A 147 -1.17 19.19 5.12
N THR A 148 -1.84 18.10 5.45
CA THR A 148 -2.04 17.65 6.84
C THR A 148 -0.94 16.71 7.30
N HIS A 149 -0.48 15.83 6.40
CA HIS A 149 0.45 14.77 6.72
C HIS A 149 1.77 14.89 5.95
N THR A 150 1.75 15.56 4.80
CA THR A 150 2.93 15.74 3.93
C THR A 150 3.41 17.19 3.90
N ASP A 151 4.58 17.42 3.29
CA ASP A 151 5.10 18.78 3.06
C ASP A 151 4.49 19.46 1.81
N GLY A 152 3.61 18.75 1.09
CA GLY A 152 3.05 19.21 -0.17
C GLY A 152 4.08 19.34 -1.30
N PRO A 153 3.73 19.97 -2.44
CA PRO A 153 4.55 20.02 -3.65
C PRO A 153 5.83 20.87 -3.52
N LYS A 154 6.16 21.33 -2.31
CA LYS A 154 7.36 22.10 -2.00
C LYS A 154 8.61 21.23 -1.91
N SER A 155 8.46 19.92 -1.71
CA SER A 155 9.56 18.97 -1.53
C SER A 155 9.64 18.00 -2.69
N ILE A 156 10.85 17.71 -3.18
CA ILE A 156 11.08 16.64 -4.17
C ILE A 156 10.61 15.28 -3.64
N HIS A 157 10.66 15.10 -2.32
CA HIS A 157 10.21 13.87 -1.66
C HIS A 157 8.70 13.70 -1.73
N TRP A 158 7.92 14.78 -1.78
CA TRP A 158 6.48 14.70 -2.02
C TRP A 158 6.18 14.18 -3.43
N TRP A 159 6.87 14.72 -4.44
CA TRP A 159 6.70 14.27 -5.82
C TRP A 159 7.13 12.82 -6.02
N TRP A 160 8.23 12.40 -5.39
CA TRP A 160 8.73 11.04 -5.52
C TRP A 160 7.93 10.03 -4.67
N ALA A 161 7.77 10.27 -3.37
CA ALA A 161 7.15 9.32 -2.44
C ALA A 161 5.61 9.42 -2.43
N PHE A 162 5.06 10.63 -2.31
CA PHE A 162 3.61 10.76 -2.21
C PHE A 162 2.92 10.61 -3.56
N VAL A 163 3.48 11.16 -4.64
CA VAL A 163 2.91 11.04 -5.99
C VAL A 163 3.48 9.84 -6.74
N GLY A 164 4.81 9.77 -6.90
CA GLY A 164 5.47 8.81 -7.77
C GLY A 164 5.25 7.35 -7.37
N THR A 165 5.66 6.97 -6.16
CA THR A 165 5.55 5.57 -5.72
C THR A 165 4.09 5.14 -5.57
N ASN A 166 3.21 6.01 -5.09
CA ASN A 166 1.78 5.70 -5.01
C ASN A 166 1.11 5.60 -6.39
N ALA A 167 1.52 6.40 -7.38
CA ALA A 167 0.98 6.28 -8.73
C ALA A 167 1.28 4.90 -9.35
N VAL A 168 2.43 4.31 -9.03
CA VAL A 168 2.76 2.93 -9.45
C VAL A 168 1.75 1.93 -8.90
N TRP A 169 1.33 2.09 -7.64
CA TRP A 169 0.31 1.27 -6.97
C TRP A 169 -1.12 1.45 -7.51
N VAL A 170 -1.35 2.45 -8.34
CA VAL A 170 -2.63 2.62 -9.05
C VAL A 170 -2.51 2.14 -10.49
N VAL A 171 -1.52 2.64 -11.23
CA VAL A 171 -1.39 2.40 -12.67
C VAL A 171 -1.13 0.92 -12.98
N ILE A 172 -0.15 0.31 -12.32
CA ILE A 172 0.21 -1.08 -12.60
C ILE A 172 -0.94 -2.03 -12.22
N PRO A 173 -1.54 -1.95 -11.03
CA PRO A 173 -2.70 -2.77 -10.70
C PRO A 173 -3.89 -2.57 -11.64
N LEU A 174 -4.21 -1.35 -12.06
CA LEU A 174 -5.30 -1.12 -13.02
C LEU A 174 -5.02 -1.74 -14.40
N MET A 175 -3.76 -1.80 -14.84
CA MET A 175 -3.38 -2.56 -16.03
C MET A 175 -3.67 -4.06 -15.86
N TYR A 176 -3.39 -4.62 -14.68
CA TYR A 176 -3.70 -6.02 -14.37
C TYR A 176 -5.20 -6.28 -14.21
N CYS A 177 -5.97 -5.35 -13.64
CA CYS A 177 -7.43 -5.41 -13.63
C CYS A 177 -7.97 -5.49 -15.07
N LYS A 178 -7.52 -4.59 -15.94
CA LYS A 178 -7.91 -4.58 -17.36
C LYS A 178 -7.56 -5.92 -18.03
N SER A 179 -6.34 -6.40 -17.85
CA SER A 179 -5.91 -7.68 -18.42
C SER A 179 -6.75 -8.86 -17.94
N ALA A 180 -7.11 -8.90 -16.65
CA ALA A 180 -7.95 -9.97 -16.10
C ALA A 180 -9.37 -9.89 -16.66
N ILE A 181 -9.95 -8.70 -16.74
CA ILE A 181 -11.27 -8.46 -17.33
C ILE A 181 -11.29 -8.88 -18.80
N ASP A 182 -10.28 -8.50 -19.59
CA ASP A 182 -10.21 -8.83 -21.01
C ASP A 182 -10.20 -10.36 -21.24
N VAL A 183 -9.55 -11.12 -20.36
CA VAL A 183 -9.54 -12.60 -20.41
C VAL A 183 -10.86 -13.21 -19.92
N MET A 184 -11.48 -12.64 -18.88
CA MET A 184 -12.71 -13.19 -18.29
C MET A 184 -13.97 -12.83 -19.09
N LYS A 185 -14.00 -11.68 -19.76
CA LYS A 185 -15.17 -11.14 -20.47
C LYS A 185 -15.76 -12.08 -21.53
N PRO A 186 -14.97 -12.78 -22.38
CA PRO A 186 -15.51 -13.77 -23.30
C PRO A 186 -16.24 -14.90 -22.58
N VAL A 187 -15.68 -15.40 -21.48
CA VAL A 187 -16.27 -16.50 -20.69
C VAL A 187 -17.56 -16.05 -20.02
N LEU A 188 -17.57 -14.85 -19.42
CA LEU A 188 -18.78 -14.30 -18.79
C LEU A 188 -19.92 -14.10 -19.79
N LYS A 189 -19.62 -13.69 -21.03
CA LYS A 189 -20.62 -13.56 -22.10
C LYS A 189 -21.20 -14.88 -22.56
N THR A 190 -20.49 -16.00 -22.40
CA THR A 190 -21.02 -17.32 -22.74
C THR A 190 -21.94 -17.90 -21.65
N LEU A 191 -21.92 -17.32 -20.46
CA LEU A 191 -22.73 -17.73 -19.31
C LEU A 191 -24.01 -16.89 -19.13
N ALA A 192 -24.13 -15.78 -19.85
CA ALA A 192 -25.26 -14.84 -19.83
C ALA A 192 -26.17 -15.05 -21.03
#